data_AF-A0A5Y0TC30-F1
#
_entry.id   AF-A0A5Y0TC30-F1
#
_cell.length_a   1.000
_cell.length_b   1.000
_cell.length_c   1.000
_cell.angle_alpha   90.00
_cell.angle_beta   90.00
_cell.angle_gamma   90.00
#
_symmetry.space_group_name_H-M   'P 1'
#
loop_
_entity.id
_entity.type
_entity.pdbx_description
1 polymer ?
#
loop_
_entity_poly.entity_id
_entity_poly.type
_entity_poly.pdbx_seq_one_letter_code
_entity_poly.pdbx_strand_id
1 'polypeptide(L)'
;MALNTSHVTPTKKLTIRSISEALPRSHYQRCPECDMLFSLPEMSAHQSAYCPRCQAKIRDGRDWSLTRLTAMAVTMLLLMPFAWSEPLLHIYLLGVRIDANVMHGIWQMTQQGDPLTAAMVLFCVVGAPLILVFSIAYLWFGSLLGMNLRPVLLMLEKLKEWVMLDIYLVGIGVASIKVQDYAFLQPGIGLLAFVSLVVLSILTMIHLNVEQLWERFYPQRPAQRADERLRVCLGCHFSGYPDAKGRCPRCHIPLRLRRKQSIQKCWAALLASIVFLLPANLLPIS
;
A
#
# COMPACT_ATOMS: atom_id res chain seq x y z
N MET A 1 -8.33 -38.13 -23.78
CA MET A 1 -7.17 -37.93 -24.67
C MET A 1 -6.20 -37.02 -23.92
N ALA A 2 -5.09 -37.57 -23.42
CA ALA A 2 -4.14 -36.82 -22.60
C ALA A 2 -3.39 -35.82 -23.49
N LEU A 3 -3.60 -34.52 -23.25
CA LEU A 3 -2.82 -33.46 -23.90
C LEU A 3 -1.37 -33.60 -23.42
N ASN A 4 -0.49 -34.04 -24.33
CA ASN A 4 0.93 -34.11 -24.09
C ASN A 4 1.46 -32.66 -24.05
N THR A 5 1.46 -32.03 -22.87
CA THR A 5 1.92 -30.66 -22.70
C THR A 5 3.43 -30.63 -22.82
N SER A 6 3.95 -30.19 -23.97
CA SER A 6 5.36 -29.90 -24.16
C SER A 6 5.77 -28.82 -23.16
N HIS A 7 6.57 -29.20 -22.16
CA HIS A 7 7.18 -28.26 -21.24
C HIS A 7 8.23 -27.42 -21.99
N VAL A 8 7.84 -26.21 -22.38
CA VAL A 8 8.79 -25.22 -22.91
C VAL A 8 9.52 -24.61 -21.73
N THR A 9 10.84 -24.81 -21.64
CA THR A 9 11.74 -24.12 -20.70
C THR A 9 12.35 -22.90 -21.41
N PRO A 10 11.77 -21.70 -21.28
CA PRO A 10 12.27 -20.55 -22.00
C PRO A 10 13.54 -20.00 -21.36
N THR A 11 14.52 -19.65 -22.18
CA THR A 11 15.75 -18.94 -21.80
C THR A 11 15.55 -17.43 -21.63
N LYS A 12 14.38 -16.89 -22.05
CA LYS A 12 13.96 -15.48 -21.90
C LYS A 12 12.57 -15.39 -21.28
N LYS A 13 12.24 -14.21 -20.74
CA LYS A 13 10.92 -13.91 -20.17
C LYS A 13 9.81 -14.03 -21.24
N LEU A 14 9.05 -15.13 -21.22
CA LEU A 14 7.88 -15.30 -22.08
C LEU A 14 6.77 -14.35 -21.65
N THR A 15 6.19 -13.63 -22.61
CA THR A 15 5.02 -12.77 -22.41
C THR A 15 3.90 -13.27 -23.31
N ILE A 16 2.89 -13.94 -22.72
CA ILE A 16 1.73 -14.44 -23.46
C ILE A 16 0.73 -13.30 -23.62
N ARG A 17 0.44 -12.89 -24.85
CA ARG A 17 -0.47 -11.76 -25.14
C ARG A 17 -1.95 -12.14 -25.15
N SER A 18 -2.27 -13.37 -25.57
CA SER A 18 -3.65 -13.87 -25.65
C SER A 18 -3.66 -15.39 -25.69
N ILE A 19 -4.65 -16.00 -25.04
CA ILE A 19 -4.95 -17.44 -25.12
C ILE A 19 -6.30 -17.55 -25.82
N SER A 20 -6.35 -18.16 -27.00
CA SER A 20 -7.55 -18.24 -27.85
C SER A 20 -8.44 -19.44 -27.57
N GLU A 21 -7.92 -20.50 -26.93
CA GLU A 21 -8.67 -21.72 -26.64
C GLU A 21 -9.16 -21.78 -25.18
N ALA A 22 -10.30 -22.43 -24.97
CA ALA A 22 -10.87 -22.64 -23.65
C ALA A 22 -9.97 -23.57 -22.82
N LEU A 23 -9.25 -22.99 -21.86
CA LEU A 23 -8.40 -23.73 -20.94
C LEU A 23 -9.24 -24.68 -20.07
N PRO A 24 -8.84 -25.95 -19.91
CA PRO A 24 -9.59 -26.97 -19.17
C PRO A 24 -9.77 -26.67 -17.67
N ARG A 25 -8.97 -25.74 -17.13
CA ARG A 25 -9.07 -25.21 -15.75
C ARG A 25 -8.86 -23.69 -15.75
N SER A 26 -9.70 -22.96 -16.47
CA SER A 26 -9.71 -21.50 -16.38
C SER A 26 -10.66 -21.00 -15.31
N HIS A 27 -10.22 -19.99 -14.57
CA HIS A 27 -11.05 -19.23 -13.66
C HIS A 27 -11.45 -17.93 -14.35
N TYR A 28 -12.74 -17.63 -14.40
CA TYR A 28 -13.23 -16.39 -14.99
C TYR A 28 -13.14 -15.25 -13.97
N GLN A 29 -12.41 -14.21 -14.34
CA GLN A 29 -12.26 -13.00 -13.55
C GLN A 29 -12.70 -11.80 -14.38
N ARG A 30 -13.31 -10.82 -13.70
CA ARG A 30 -13.60 -9.52 -14.29
C ARG A 30 -12.51 -8.54 -13.89
N CYS A 31 -12.09 -7.70 -14.84
CA CYS A 31 -11.11 -6.66 -14.57
C CYS A 31 -11.73 -5.58 -13.65
N PRO A 32 -11.04 -5.15 -12.57
CA PRO A 32 -11.55 -4.10 -11.68
C PRO A 32 -11.66 -2.72 -12.35
N GLU A 33 -10.94 -2.48 -13.44
CA GLU A 33 -10.92 -1.19 -14.15
C GLU A 33 -11.88 -1.16 -15.33
N CYS A 34 -11.73 -2.07 -16.31
CA CYS A 34 -12.51 -2.06 -17.55
C CYS A 34 -13.72 -2.99 -17.56
N ASP A 35 -13.98 -3.72 -16.46
CA ASP A 35 -15.07 -4.68 -16.28
C ASP A 35 -15.12 -5.82 -17.33
N MET A 36 -14.05 -6.01 -18.10
CA MET A 36 -13.94 -7.10 -19.06
C MET A 36 -13.90 -8.44 -18.33
N LEU A 37 -14.79 -9.36 -18.72
CA LEU A 37 -14.77 -10.76 -18.29
C LEU A 37 -13.77 -11.53 -19.16
N PHE A 38 -12.78 -12.16 -18.54
CA PHE A 38 -11.79 -12.97 -19.24
C PHE A 38 -11.40 -14.20 -18.41
N SER A 39 -10.85 -15.21 -19.07
CA SER A 39 -10.32 -16.42 -18.42
C SER A 39 -8.90 -16.18 -17.94
N LEU A 40 -8.67 -16.42 -16.65
CA LEU A 40 -7.36 -16.43 -16.03
C LEU A 40 -6.90 -17.90 -15.84
N PRO A 41 -5.77 -18.31 -16.44
CA PRO A 41 -5.17 -19.62 -16.17
C PRO A 41 -4.67 -19.72 -14.73
N GLU A 42 -4.52 -20.94 -14.21
CA GLU A 42 -3.74 -21.18 -13.00
C GLU A 42 -2.30 -20.68 -13.23
N MET A 43 -1.90 -19.67 -12.45
CA MET A 43 -0.58 -19.06 -12.55
C MET A 43 0.34 -19.54 -11.43
N SER A 44 1.62 -19.68 -11.75
CA SER A 44 2.66 -19.88 -10.74
C SER A 44 2.94 -18.58 -9.97
N ALA A 45 3.49 -18.70 -8.76
CA ALA A 45 3.74 -17.57 -7.84
C ALA A 45 4.69 -16.49 -8.39
N HIS A 46 5.39 -16.71 -9.51
CA HIS A 46 6.33 -15.76 -10.12
C HIS A 46 5.78 -15.08 -11.38
N GLN A 47 4.55 -15.42 -11.77
CA GLN A 47 3.90 -14.89 -12.97
C GLN A 47 2.92 -13.78 -12.60
N SER A 48 2.89 -12.74 -13.43
CA SER A 48 1.96 -11.61 -13.28
C SER A 48 0.95 -11.62 -14.42
N ALA A 49 -0.31 -11.37 -14.10
CA ALA A 49 -1.40 -11.28 -15.08
C ALA A 49 -1.77 -9.83 -15.37
N TYR A 50 -2.05 -9.56 -16.64
CA TYR A 50 -2.54 -8.28 -17.13
C TYR A 50 -3.85 -8.48 -17.88
N CYS A 51 -4.74 -7.48 -17.80
CA CYS A 51 -5.97 -7.46 -18.58
C CYS A 51 -5.66 -7.37 -20.09
N PRO A 52 -6.28 -8.19 -20.95
CA PRO A 52 -6.06 -8.10 -22.40
C PRO A 52 -6.60 -6.81 -23.03
N ARG A 53 -7.52 -6.10 -22.36
CA ARG A 53 -8.15 -4.87 -22.89
C ARG A 53 -7.47 -3.59 -22.41
N CYS A 54 -7.39 -3.39 -21.10
CA CYS A 54 -6.84 -2.16 -20.52
C CYS A 54 -5.39 -2.31 -20.01
N GLN A 55 -4.82 -3.51 -20.07
CA GLN A 55 -3.50 -3.82 -19.50
C GLN A 55 -3.36 -3.54 -18.00
N ALA A 56 -4.48 -3.39 -17.28
CA ALA A 56 -4.48 -3.34 -15.81
C ALA A 56 -3.78 -4.58 -15.24
N LYS A 57 -2.95 -4.40 -14.22
CA LYS A 57 -2.30 -5.50 -13.50
C LYS A 57 -3.32 -6.14 -12.56
N ILE A 58 -3.66 -7.40 -12.80
CA ILE A 58 -4.74 -8.11 -12.07
C ILE A 58 -4.18 -9.03 -11.00
N ARG A 59 -3.00 -9.60 -11.22
CA ARG A 59 -2.27 -10.35 -10.21
C ARG A 59 -0.80 -10.05 -10.32
N ASP A 60 -0.17 -9.81 -9.18
CA ASP A 60 1.29 -9.78 -9.06
C ASP A 60 1.81 -11.15 -8.67
N GLY A 61 2.99 -11.49 -9.16
CA GLY A 61 3.73 -12.71 -8.81
C GLY A 61 5.01 -12.38 -8.04
N ARG A 62 4.99 -11.32 -7.22
CA ARG A 62 6.12 -10.91 -6.38
C ARG A 62 5.77 -11.21 -4.94
N ASP A 63 5.67 -12.49 -4.66
CA ASP A 63 5.02 -12.97 -3.46
C ASP A 63 6.08 -13.20 -2.37
N TRP A 64 6.02 -12.43 -1.29
CA TRP A 64 6.77 -12.74 -0.07
C TRP A 64 5.93 -13.57 0.87
N SER A 65 6.55 -14.58 1.48
CA SER A 65 5.90 -15.34 2.54
C SER A 65 5.56 -14.41 3.70
N LEU A 66 4.45 -14.70 4.40
CA LEU A 66 4.04 -13.98 5.60
C LEU A 66 5.21 -13.85 6.61
N THR A 67 6.07 -14.86 6.70
CA THR A 67 7.27 -14.86 7.56
C THR A 67 8.30 -13.80 7.20
N ARG A 68 8.49 -13.48 5.91
CA ARG A 68 9.41 -12.41 5.48
C ARG A 68 8.82 -11.04 5.78
N LEU A 69 7.52 -10.86 5.49
CA LEU A 69 6.81 -9.63 5.81
C LEU A 69 6.84 -9.36 7.33
N THR A 70 6.68 -10.40 8.15
CA THR A 70 6.77 -10.26 9.61
C THR A 70 8.19 -9.99 10.08
N ALA A 71 9.21 -10.61 9.45
CA ALA A 71 10.60 -10.30 9.75
C ALA A 71 10.90 -8.83 9.47
N MET A 72 10.45 -8.29 8.33
CA MET A 72 10.55 -6.86 8.03
C MET A 72 9.83 -6.01 9.08
N ALA A 73 8.58 -6.37 9.42
CA ALA A 73 7.79 -5.64 10.41
C ALA A 73 8.48 -5.62 11.78
N VAL A 74 9.05 -6.74 12.23
CA VAL A 74 9.83 -6.82 13.48
C VAL A 74 11.10 -5.96 13.38
N THR A 75 11.84 -6.01 12.27
CA THR A 75 13.03 -5.15 12.11
C THR A 75 12.66 -3.67 12.15
N MET A 76 11.56 -3.26 11.51
CA MET A 76 11.06 -1.89 11.57
C MET A 76 10.66 -1.49 12.99
N LEU A 77 9.95 -2.36 13.70
CA LEU A 77 9.52 -2.11 15.07
C LEU A 77 10.72 -1.82 15.99
N LEU A 78 11.83 -2.55 15.80
CA LEU A 78 13.07 -2.35 16.54
C LEU A 78 13.80 -1.07 16.13
N LEU A 79 13.72 -0.66 14.86
CA LEU A 79 14.40 0.52 14.31
C LEU A 79 13.66 1.84 14.60
N MET A 80 12.33 1.78 14.68
CA MET A 80 11.44 2.93 14.94
C MET A 80 11.80 3.78 16.17
N PRO A 81 12.02 3.21 17.38
CA PRO A 81 12.38 4.02 18.53
C PRO A 81 13.64 4.84 18.27
N PHE A 82 14.69 4.24 17.72
CA PHE A 82 15.92 4.95 17.37
C PHE A 82 15.68 6.01 16.29
N ALA A 83 14.90 5.71 15.26
CA ALA A 83 14.60 6.66 14.19
C ALA A 83 13.80 7.89 14.65
N TRP A 84 13.01 7.78 15.73
CA TRP A 84 12.20 8.89 16.25
C TRP A 84 12.85 9.61 17.45
N SER A 85 13.64 8.91 18.27
CA SER A 85 14.27 9.49 19.46
C SER A 85 15.60 10.17 19.16
N GLU A 86 16.42 9.57 18.30
CA GLU A 86 17.75 10.09 17.97
C GLU A 86 17.65 11.38 17.15
N PRO A 87 18.61 12.30 17.29
CA PRO A 87 18.65 13.53 16.51
C PRO A 87 18.86 13.21 15.03
N LEU A 88 17.93 13.69 14.19
CA LEU A 88 18.05 13.57 12.73
C LEU A 88 19.06 14.57 12.21
N LEU A 89 19.11 15.76 12.81
CA LEU A 89 19.90 16.87 12.31
C LEU A 89 20.35 17.77 13.46
N HIS A 90 21.62 18.17 13.41
CA HIS A 90 22.23 19.11 14.33
C HIS A 90 22.34 20.46 13.63
N ILE A 91 21.74 21.48 14.23
CA ILE A 91 21.72 22.83 13.69
C ILE A 91 22.59 23.70 14.60
N TYR A 92 23.57 24.40 14.02
CA TYR A 92 24.41 25.35 14.73
C TYR A 92 23.96 26.77 14.42
N LEU A 93 23.32 27.44 15.38
CA LEU A 93 22.99 28.87 15.31
C LEU A 93 23.86 29.61 16.33
N LEU A 94 24.61 30.61 15.88
CA LEU A 94 25.37 31.51 16.76
C LEU A 94 26.31 30.78 17.75
N GLY A 95 26.82 29.60 17.35
CA GLY A 95 27.69 28.76 18.19
C GLY A 95 26.96 27.82 19.16
N VAL A 96 25.63 27.84 19.23
CA VAL A 96 24.82 26.92 20.03
C VAL A 96 24.31 25.77 19.16
N ARG A 97 24.46 24.54 19.65
CA ARG A 97 23.96 23.31 19.00
C ARG A 97 22.52 23.05 19.42
N ILE A 98 21.63 22.94 18.44
CA ILE A 98 20.25 22.52 18.62
C ILE A 98 20.06 21.17 17.94
N ASP A 99 19.61 20.19 18.71
CA ASP A 99 19.38 18.83 18.24
C ASP A 99 17.91 18.65 17.85
N ALA A 100 17.63 18.46 16.57
CA ALA A 100 16.27 18.27 16.06
C ALA A 100 16.00 16.78 15.81
N ASN A 101 15.05 16.21 16.55
CA ASN A 101 14.45 14.90 16.27
C ASN A 101 12.99 15.05 15.82
N VAL A 102 12.36 13.95 15.38
CA VAL A 102 10.98 13.97 14.85
C VAL A 102 9.99 14.49 15.89
N MET A 103 10.11 14.03 17.15
CA MET A 103 9.21 14.46 18.23
C MET A 103 9.37 15.93 18.56
N HIS A 104 10.61 16.42 18.59
CA HIS A 104 10.91 17.82 18.88
C HIS A 104 10.36 18.71 17.77
N GLY A 105 10.47 18.30 16.50
CA GLY A 105 9.87 19.01 15.37
C GLY A 105 8.35 19.14 15.51
N ILE A 106 7.65 18.06 15.85
CA ILE A 106 6.18 18.06 16.06
C ILE A 106 5.80 18.96 17.25
N TRP A 107 6.57 18.87 18.34
CA TRP A 107 6.36 19.70 19.53
C TRP A 107 6.53 21.18 19.22
N GLN A 108 7.60 21.53 18.49
CA GLN A 108 7.88 22.90 18.08
C GLN A 108 6.77 23.47 17.17
N MET A 109 6.30 22.68 16.22
CA MET A 109 5.20 23.06 15.31
C MET A 109 3.89 23.31 16.06
N THR A 110 3.63 22.52 17.12
CA THR A 110 2.47 22.72 18.00
C THR A 110 2.59 24.03 18.80
N GLN A 111 3.78 24.34 19.31
CA GLN A 111 4.05 25.57 20.06
C GLN A 111 4.00 26.83 19.18
N GLN A 112 4.31 26.71 17.89
CA GLN A 112 4.26 27.80 16.92
C GLN A 112 2.84 28.17 16.48
N GLY A 113 1.81 27.44 16.94
CA GLY A 113 0.40 27.78 16.72
C GLY A 113 -0.32 26.91 15.69
N ASP A 114 0.36 25.91 15.10
CA ASP A 114 -0.21 25.04 14.07
C ASP A 114 -0.38 23.57 14.56
N PRO A 115 -1.28 23.30 15.52
CA PRO A 115 -1.46 21.96 16.08
C PRO A 115 -2.07 20.97 15.07
N LEU A 116 -2.85 21.45 14.09
CA LEU A 116 -3.51 20.58 13.12
C LEU A 116 -2.52 19.94 12.16
N THR A 117 -1.56 20.73 11.66
CA THR A 117 -0.48 20.23 10.79
C THR A 117 0.45 19.32 11.58
N ALA A 118 0.78 19.67 12.83
CA ALA A 118 1.58 18.84 13.72
C ALA A 118 0.94 17.46 13.96
N ALA A 119 -0.38 17.41 14.19
CA ALA A 119 -1.13 16.17 14.35
C ALA A 119 -1.14 15.32 13.06
N MET A 120 -1.26 15.95 11.89
CA MET A 120 -1.18 15.25 10.60
C MET A 120 0.22 14.65 10.37
N VAL A 121 1.28 15.40 10.65
CA VAL A 121 2.67 14.90 10.55
C VAL A 121 2.91 13.77 11.54
N LEU A 122 2.47 13.90 12.80
CA LEU A 122 2.54 12.82 13.80
C LEU A 122 1.83 11.55 13.32
N PHE A 123 0.63 11.70 12.77
CA PHE A 123 -0.11 10.57 12.24
C PHE A 123 0.63 9.92 11.07
N CYS A 124 1.16 10.69 10.11
CA CYS A 124 1.81 10.11 8.93
C CYS A 124 3.22 9.53 9.23
N VAL A 125 3.99 10.16 10.11
CA VAL A 125 5.40 9.77 10.39
C VAL A 125 5.50 8.73 11.51
N VAL A 126 4.57 8.72 12.46
CA VAL A 126 4.58 7.79 13.60
C VAL A 126 3.38 6.85 13.55
N GLY A 127 2.17 7.41 13.49
CA GLY A 127 0.93 6.63 13.56
C GLY A 127 0.78 5.57 12.46
N ALA A 128 0.80 5.99 11.20
CA ALA A 128 0.62 5.15 10.03
C ALA A 128 1.66 4.00 9.95
N PRO A 129 2.97 4.23 10.09
CA PRO A 129 3.94 3.14 10.05
C PRO A 129 3.84 2.20 11.27
N LEU A 130 3.52 2.72 12.47
CA LEU A 130 3.22 1.84 13.62
C LEU A 130 2.04 0.93 13.31
N ILE A 131 0.93 1.51 12.86
CA ILE A 131 -0.27 0.76 12.50
C ILE A 131 0.05 -0.28 11.43
N LEU A 132 0.93 0.01 10.46
CA LEU A 132 1.31 -0.93 9.42
C LEU A 132 2.06 -2.13 10.01
N VAL A 133 3.07 -1.87 10.84
CA VAL A 133 3.86 -2.91 11.49
C VAL A 133 2.99 -3.76 12.43
N PHE A 134 2.15 -3.13 13.24
CA PHE A 134 1.19 -3.84 14.09
C PHE A 134 0.16 -4.63 13.29
N SER A 135 -0.30 -4.13 12.14
CA SER A 135 -1.22 -4.85 11.26
C SER A 135 -0.58 -6.13 10.71
N ILE A 136 0.66 -6.06 10.25
CA ILE A 136 1.40 -7.24 9.76
C ILE A 136 1.66 -8.24 10.89
N ALA A 137 2.07 -7.76 12.07
CA ALA A 137 2.26 -8.59 13.25
C ALA A 137 0.94 -9.28 13.67
N TYR A 138 -0.18 -8.54 13.64
CA TYR A 138 -1.51 -9.07 13.90
C TYR A 138 -1.93 -10.13 12.87
N LEU A 139 -1.59 -9.96 11.59
CA LEU A 139 -1.90 -10.99 10.58
C LEU A 139 -1.16 -12.31 10.88
N TRP A 140 0.08 -12.23 11.33
CA TRP A 140 0.84 -13.41 11.74
C TRP A 140 0.30 -14.05 13.01
N PHE A 141 0.07 -13.25 14.05
CA PHE A 141 -0.48 -13.73 15.32
C PHE A 141 -1.89 -14.30 15.16
N GLY A 142 -2.75 -13.60 14.41
CA GLY A 142 -4.11 -14.01 14.08
C GLY A 142 -4.15 -15.27 13.21
N SER A 143 -3.12 -15.52 12.39
CA SER A 143 -3.00 -16.79 11.64
C SER A 143 -2.71 -17.99 12.54
N LEU A 144 -2.08 -17.76 13.70
CA LEU A 144 -1.77 -18.79 14.68
C LEU A 144 -2.98 -19.11 15.57
N LEU A 145 -3.75 -18.08 15.94
CA LEU A 145 -4.91 -18.19 16.84
C LEU A 145 -6.26 -18.36 16.13
N GLY A 146 -6.30 -18.29 14.80
CA GLY A 146 -7.54 -18.39 14.02
C GLY A 146 -8.49 -17.20 14.21
N MET A 147 -7.96 -16.00 14.46
CA MET A 147 -8.76 -14.79 14.68
C MET A 147 -9.38 -14.25 13.38
N ASN A 148 -10.33 -13.32 13.49
CA ASN A 148 -10.91 -12.64 12.33
C ASN A 148 -9.92 -11.65 11.71
N LEU A 149 -9.26 -12.03 10.61
CA LEU A 149 -8.26 -11.20 9.92
C LEU A 149 -8.86 -10.18 8.92
N ARG A 150 -10.16 -10.31 8.61
CA ARG A 150 -10.88 -9.45 7.65
C ARG A 150 -10.75 -7.94 7.90
N PRO A 151 -10.98 -7.40 9.12
CA PRO A 151 -10.91 -5.96 9.34
C PRO A 151 -9.50 -5.42 9.08
N VAL A 152 -8.47 -6.17 9.46
CA VAL A 152 -7.07 -5.78 9.27
C VAL A 152 -6.71 -5.78 7.78
N LEU A 153 -7.16 -6.78 7.02
CA LEU A 153 -6.95 -6.80 5.56
C LEU A 153 -7.59 -5.60 4.85
N LEU A 154 -8.81 -5.22 5.24
CA LEU A 154 -9.49 -4.03 4.71
C LEU A 154 -8.82 -2.72 5.15
N MET A 155 -8.30 -2.68 6.37
CA MET A 155 -7.58 -1.53 6.90
C MET A 155 -6.24 -1.34 6.18
N LEU A 156 -5.52 -2.43 5.93
CA LEU A 156 -4.19 -2.44 5.31
C LEU A 156 -4.19 -1.85 3.89
N GLU A 157 -5.24 -2.13 3.12
CA GLU A 157 -5.41 -1.56 1.78
C GLU A 157 -5.49 -0.04 1.81
N LYS A 158 -6.24 0.54 2.77
CA LYS A 158 -6.30 1.99 2.96
C LYS A 158 -5.02 2.54 3.54
N LEU A 159 -4.46 1.87 4.54
CA LEU A 159 -3.26 2.31 5.25
C LEU A 159 -2.05 2.47 4.33
N LYS A 160 -1.97 1.64 3.28
CA LYS A 160 -0.95 1.74 2.23
C LYS A 160 -0.84 3.15 1.63
N GLU A 161 -1.94 3.90 1.55
CA GLU A 161 -1.94 5.25 0.98
C GLU A 161 -1.48 6.33 1.98
N TRP A 162 -1.52 6.03 3.29
CA TRP A 162 -1.16 6.96 4.37
C TRP A 162 0.28 6.85 4.83
N VAL A 163 0.96 5.75 4.54
CA VAL A 163 2.38 5.58 4.90
C VAL A 163 3.25 6.34 3.91
N MET A 164 3.70 7.54 4.31
CA MET A 164 4.42 8.50 3.48
C MET A 164 5.73 8.98 4.12
N LEU A 165 6.48 8.04 4.71
CA LEU A 165 7.79 8.32 5.33
C LEU A 165 8.82 8.86 4.32
N ASP A 166 8.72 8.44 3.07
CA ASP A 166 9.52 8.91 1.95
C ASP A 166 9.29 10.39 1.63
N ILE A 167 8.04 10.84 1.63
CA ILE A 167 7.70 12.25 1.41
C ILE A 167 8.26 13.11 2.55
N TYR A 168 8.21 12.63 3.79
CA TYR A 168 8.83 13.32 4.92
C TYR A 168 10.35 13.45 4.77
N LEU A 169 11.04 12.40 4.32
CA LEU A 169 12.49 12.44 4.05
C LEU A 169 12.84 13.50 2.99
N VAL A 170 12.07 13.55 1.89
CA VAL A 170 12.22 14.57 0.85
C VAL A 170 11.95 15.97 1.42
N GLY A 171 10.93 16.11 2.26
CA GLY A 171 10.58 17.36 2.94
C GLY A 171 11.72 17.90 3.81
N ILE A 172 12.33 17.05 4.66
CA ILE A 172 13.53 17.41 5.43
C ILE A 172 14.67 17.82 4.50
N GLY A 173 14.88 17.11 3.39
CA GLY A 173 15.92 17.45 2.42
C GLY A 173 15.75 18.86 1.83
N VAL A 174 14.54 19.19 1.37
CA VAL A 174 14.22 20.52 0.84
C VAL A 174 14.33 21.61 1.91
N ALA A 175 13.85 21.34 3.12
CA ALA A 175 13.95 22.28 4.24
C ALA A 175 15.42 22.54 4.62
N SER A 176 16.25 21.50 4.64
CA SER A 176 17.68 21.60 4.95
C SER A 176 18.41 22.49 3.96
N ILE A 177 18.14 22.34 2.65
CA ILE A 177 18.75 23.18 1.60
C ILE A 177 18.36 24.66 1.79
N LYS A 178 17.10 24.95 2.13
CA LYS A 178 16.65 26.33 2.36
C LYS A 178 17.28 26.99 3.59
N VAL A 179 17.54 26.22 4.64
CA VAL A 179 18.07 26.74 5.91
C VAL A 179 19.60 26.81 5.91
N GLN A 180 20.26 26.10 5.00
CA GLN A 180 21.72 26.04 4.91
C GLN A 180 22.38 27.41 4.65
N ASP A 181 21.65 28.37 4.09
CA ASP A 181 22.13 29.74 3.90
C ASP A 181 22.26 30.52 5.22
N TYR A 182 21.57 30.09 6.28
CA TYR A 182 21.49 30.78 7.58
C TYR A 182 22.16 30.04 8.74
N ALA A 183 22.32 28.72 8.64
CA ALA A 183 22.87 27.88 9.71
C ALA A 183 23.73 26.74 9.14
N PHE A 184 24.69 26.25 9.94
CA PHE A 184 25.44 25.04 9.59
C PHE A 184 24.66 23.80 10.04
N LEU A 185 24.28 22.95 9.07
CA LEU A 185 23.53 21.71 9.31
C LEU A 185 24.47 20.52 9.24
N GLN A 186 24.50 19.70 10.30
CA GLN A 186 25.23 18.44 10.33
C GLN A 186 24.24 17.27 10.48
N PRO A 187 24.26 16.26 9.59
CA PRO A 187 23.38 15.11 9.70
C PRO A 187 23.70 14.30 10.96
N GLY A 188 22.66 13.98 11.74
CA GLY A 188 22.77 13.16 12.94
C GLY A 188 22.69 11.66 12.63
N ILE A 189 23.03 10.83 13.62
CA ILE A 189 22.97 9.36 13.47
C ILE A 189 21.53 8.88 13.24
N GLY A 190 20.53 9.61 13.76
CA GLY A 190 19.12 9.33 13.58
C GLY A 190 18.69 9.36 12.12
N LEU A 191 19.37 10.15 11.27
CA LEU A 191 19.09 10.20 9.83
C LEU A 191 19.34 8.85 9.15
N LEU A 192 20.41 8.13 9.52
CA LEU A 192 20.71 6.81 8.95
C LEU A 192 19.68 5.77 9.37
N ALA A 193 19.24 5.80 10.63
CA ALA A 193 18.18 4.94 11.13
C ALA A 193 16.85 5.25 10.41
N PHE A 194 16.53 6.53 10.23
CA PHE A 194 15.33 6.96 9.52
C PHE A 194 15.35 6.56 8.04
N VAL A 195 16.46 6.76 7.33
CA VAL A 195 16.61 6.33 5.93
C VAL A 195 16.47 4.81 5.81
N SER A 196 17.07 4.05 6.73
CA SER A 196 16.93 2.59 6.76
C SER A 196 15.47 2.16 6.98
N LEU A 197 14.76 2.84 7.87
CA LEU A 197 13.32 2.63 8.11
C LEU A 197 12.49 2.94 6.85
N VAL A 198 12.78 4.05 6.15
CA VAL A 198 12.12 4.41 4.89
C VAL A 198 12.33 3.34 3.82
N VAL A 199 13.57 2.89 3.63
CA VAL A 199 13.90 1.85 2.64
C VAL A 199 13.17 0.54 2.96
N LEU A 200 13.22 0.10 4.21
CA LEU A 200 12.47 -1.08 4.65
C LEU A 200 10.96 -0.89 4.40
N SER A 201 10.42 0.29 4.70
CA SER A 201 8.99 0.61 4.52
C SER A 201 8.58 0.46 3.06
N ILE A 202 9.36 1.08 2.15
CA ILE A 202 9.14 0.98 0.70
C ILE A 202 9.22 -0.48 0.24
N LEU A 203 10.23 -1.24 0.69
CA LEU A 203 10.35 -2.66 0.34
C LEU A 203 9.13 -3.47 0.80
N THR A 204 8.67 -3.25 2.03
CA THR A 204 7.46 -3.90 2.54
C THR A 204 6.27 -3.54 1.66
N MET A 205 6.10 -2.27 1.30
CA MET A 205 4.95 -1.79 0.50
C MET A 205 4.93 -2.33 -0.94
N ILE A 206 6.10 -2.55 -1.53
CA ILE A 206 6.26 -3.18 -2.85
C ILE A 206 5.90 -4.67 -2.79
N HIS A 207 6.32 -5.37 -1.74
CA HIS A 207 6.11 -6.81 -1.59
C HIS A 207 4.82 -7.19 -0.85
N LEU A 208 4.12 -6.22 -0.26
CA LEU A 208 2.85 -6.41 0.42
C LEU A 208 1.71 -6.49 -0.60
N ASN A 209 1.38 -7.71 -1.00
CA ASN A 209 0.24 -8.00 -1.87
C ASN A 209 -1.00 -8.37 -1.04
N VAL A 210 -1.92 -7.40 -0.89
CA VAL A 210 -3.15 -7.56 -0.10
C VAL A 210 -4.09 -8.60 -0.73
N GLU A 211 -4.19 -8.66 -2.06
CA GLU A 211 -5.05 -9.62 -2.77
C GLU A 211 -4.65 -11.07 -2.46
N GLN A 212 -3.34 -11.32 -2.42
CA GLN A 212 -2.79 -12.62 -2.10
C GLN A 212 -2.99 -12.99 -0.63
N LEU A 213 -2.81 -12.04 0.29
CA LEU A 213 -3.11 -12.25 1.71
C LEU A 213 -4.56 -12.69 1.90
N TRP A 214 -5.48 -12.05 1.19
CA TRP A 214 -6.87 -12.49 1.20
C TRP A 214 -7.07 -13.91 0.64
N GLU A 215 -6.27 -14.36 -0.34
CA GLU A 215 -6.44 -15.69 -0.97
C GLU A 215 -5.97 -16.78 -0.04
N ARG A 216 -4.91 -16.49 0.72
CA ARG A 216 -4.36 -17.37 1.73
C ARG A 216 -5.29 -17.55 2.93
N PHE A 217 -5.87 -16.46 3.45
CA PHE A 217 -6.71 -16.53 4.66
C PHE A 217 -8.18 -16.86 4.39
N TYR A 218 -8.71 -16.42 3.24
CA TYR A 218 -10.11 -16.65 2.86
C TYR A 218 -10.18 -17.15 1.42
N PRO A 219 -9.70 -18.39 1.13
CA PRO A 219 -9.81 -18.97 -0.19
C PRO A 219 -11.28 -19.16 -0.55
N GLN A 220 -11.69 -18.58 -1.66
CA GLN A 220 -13.03 -18.74 -2.23
C GLN A 220 -12.91 -19.50 -3.54
N ARG A 221 -13.90 -20.34 -3.83
CA ARG A 221 -13.92 -21.09 -5.10
C ARG A 221 -14.12 -20.11 -6.26
N PRO A 222 -13.17 -20.01 -7.19
CA PRO A 222 -13.32 -19.14 -8.35
C PRO A 222 -14.42 -19.65 -9.30
N ALA A 223 -14.98 -18.73 -10.09
CA ALA A 223 -15.99 -19.07 -11.09
C ALA A 223 -15.36 -19.82 -12.27
N GLN A 224 -15.88 -21.00 -12.60
CA GLN A 224 -15.39 -21.84 -13.70
C GLN A 224 -16.14 -21.61 -15.01
N ARG A 225 -17.22 -20.82 -15.00
CA ARG A 225 -18.05 -20.54 -16.16
C ARG A 225 -18.12 -19.04 -16.39
N ALA A 226 -18.11 -18.63 -17.66
CA ALA A 226 -18.44 -17.27 -18.04
C ALA A 226 -19.92 -17.02 -17.73
N ASP A 227 -20.19 -16.11 -16.80
CA ASP A 227 -21.54 -15.65 -16.49
C ASP A 227 -21.51 -14.11 -16.37
N GLU A 228 -22.47 -13.44 -17.01
CA GLU A 228 -22.62 -12.00 -16.93
C GLU A 228 -22.98 -11.53 -15.51
N ARG A 229 -23.53 -12.41 -14.68
CA ARG A 229 -23.90 -12.11 -13.29
C ARG A 229 -22.71 -12.02 -12.34
N LEU A 230 -21.52 -12.44 -12.76
CA LEU A 230 -20.28 -12.27 -11.99
C LEU A 230 -20.02 -10.79 -11.72
N ARG A 231 -19.61 -10.45 -10.50
CA ARG A 231 -19.28 -9.08 -10.11
C ARG A 231 -17.92 -9.05 -9.42
N VAL A 232 -17.19 -7.96 -9.63
CA VAL A 232 -15.93 -7.68 -8.93
C VAL A 232 -16.22 -6.94 -7.63
N CYS A 233 -15.60 -7.38 -6.54
CA CYS A 233 -15.55 -6.59 -5.33
C CYS A 233 -14.39 -5.58 -5.38
N LEU A 234 -14.68 -4.29 -5.27
CA LEU A 234 -13.65 -3.23 -5.28
C LEU A 234 -12.86 -3.09 -3.96
N GLY A 235 -13.14 -3.89 -2.93
CA GLY A 235 -12.39 -3.84 -1.66
C GLY A 235 -11.67 -5.14 -1.30
N CYS A 236 -11.75 -6.17 -2.12
CA CYS A 236 -10.91 -7.36 -1.97
C CYS A 236 -10.52 -7.98 -3.32
N HIS A 237 -10.85 -7.28 -4.42
CA HIS A 237 -10.66 -7.65 -5.82
C HIS A 237 -11.15 -9.05 -6.23
N PHE A 238 -11.95 -9.70 -5.39
CA PHE A 238 -12.55 -10.99 -5.69
C PHE A 238 -13.69 -10.86 -6.70
N SER A 239 -13.64 -11.66 -7.76
CA SER A 239 -14.73 -11.83 -8.72
C SER A 239 -15.57 -13.05 -8.38
N GLY A 240 -16.86 -12.85 -8.13
CA GLY A 240 -17.76 -13.95 -7.79
C GLY A 240 -19.22 -13.53 -7.76
N TYR A 241 -20.05 -14.45 -7.28
CA TYR A 241 -21.48 -14.19 -7.08
C TYR A 241 -21.69 -13.45 -5.75
N PRO A 242 -22.66 -12.52 -5.69
CA PRO A 242 -23.08 -11.95 -4.43
C PRO A 242 -23.74 -13.01 -3.54
N ASP A 243 -23.52 -12.92 -2.22
CA ASP A 243 -24.26 -13.71 -1.23
C ASP A 243 -25.77 -13.40 -1.27
N ALA A 244 -26.59 -14.20 -0.57
CA ALA A 244 -28.04 -13.98 -0.43
C ALA A 244 -28.43 -12.55 0.00
N LYS A 245 -27.53 -11.84 0.70
CA LYS A 245 -27.71 -10.44 1.14
C LYS A 245 -27.12 -9.39 0.18
N GLY A 246 -26.67 -9.78 -1.01
CA GLY A 246 -26.03 -8.89 -1.99
C GLY A 246 -24.60 -8.47 -1.62
N ARG A 247 -23.89 -9.24 -0.78
CA ARG A 247 -22.56 -8.90 -0.24
C ARG A 247 -21.47 -9.79 -0.84
N CYS A 248 -20.22 -9.38 -0.67
CA CYS A 248 -19.08 -10.21 -1.04
C CYS A 248 -18.96 -11.39 -0.04
N PRO A 249 -18.81 -12.63 -0.51
CA PRO A 249 -18.57 -13.79 0.36
C PRO A 249 -17.23 -13.71 1.13
N ARG A 250 -16.31 -12.86 0.66
CA ARG A 250 -14.95 -12.75 1.21
C ARG A 250 -14.82 -11.61 2.23
N CYS A 251 -15.16 -10.38 1.83
CA CYS A 251 -14.99 -9.18 2.67
C CYS A 251 -16.30 -8.60 3.21
N HIS A 252 -17.45 -9.16 2.85
CA HIS A 252 -18.79 -8.70 3.24
C HIS A 252 -19.18 -7.27 2.84
N ILE A 253 -18.39 -6.61 2.00
CA ILE A 253 -18.75 -5.33 1.37
C ILE A 253 -19.89 -5.58 0.36
N PRO A 254 -20.91 -4.70 0.28
CA PRO A 254 -22.01 -4.84 -0.69
C PRO A 254 -21.49 -4.85 -2.14
N LEU A 255 -21.86 -5.90 -2.90
CA LEU A 255 -21.49 -6.09 -4.31
C LEU A 255 -22.45 -5.29 -5.21
N ARG A 256 -22.04 -4.08 -5.55
CA ARG A 256 -22.80 -3.19 -6.45
C ARG A 256 -22.32 -3.39 -7.89
N LEU A 257 -23.26 -3.40 -8.84
CA LEU A 257 -22.94 -3.48 -10.28
C LEU A 257 -22.14 -2.25 -10.77
N ARG A 258 -22.50 -1.06 -10.27
CA ARG A 258 -21.84 0.20 -10.61
C ARG A 258 -21.73 1.09 -9.38
N ARG A 259 -20.60 1.80 -9.24
CA ARG A 259 -20.44 2.83 -8.21
C ARG A 259 -21.31 4.04 -8.58
N LYS A 260 -22.37 4.28 -7.81
CA LYS A 260 -23.25 5.44 -8.01
C LYS A 260 -22.43 6.74 -7.96
N GLN A 261 -22.68 7.64 -8.91
CA GLN A 261 -22.07 8.98 -8.99
C GLN A 261 -20.53 8.96 -9.09
N SER A 262 -19.94 7.96 -9.75
CA SER A 262 -18.48 7.85 -9.86
C SER A 262 -17.83 9.11 -10.46
N ILE A 263 -18.43 9.65 -11.53
CA ILE A 263 -17.95 10.86 -12.21
C ILE A 263 -18.03 12.07 -11.28
N GLN A 264 -19.18 12.29 -10.62
CA GLN A 264 -19.36 13.42 -9.70
C GLN A 264 -18.38 13.35 -8.52
N LYS A 265 -18.12 12.15 -7.96
CA LYS A 265 -17.13 11.98 -6.88
C LYS A 265 -15.71 12.27 -7.33
N CYS A 266 -15.36 11.86 -8.55
CA CYS A 266 -14.06 12.15 -9.14
C CYS A 266 -13.87 13.66 -9.33
N TRP A 267 -14.85 14.35 -9.92
CA TRP A 267 -14.84 15.80 -10.07
C TRP A 267 -14.80 16.53 -8.72
N ALA A 268 -15.59 16.09 -7.74
CA ALA A 268 -15.59 16.70 -6.41
C ALA A 268 -14.21 16.61 -5.73
N ALA A 269 -13.54 15.45 -5.81
CA ALA A 269 -12.20 15.28 -5.27
C ALA A 269 -11.14 16.10 -6.03
N LEU A 270 -11.24 16.15 -7.36
CA LEU A 270 -10.34 16.93 -8.21
C LEU A 270 -10.46 18.43 -7.95
N LEU A 271 -11.70 18.94 -7.90
CA LEU A 271 -11.95 20.35 -7.58
C LEU A 271 -11.48 20.70 -6.17
N ALA A 272 -11.75 19.84 -5.18
CA ALA A 272 -11.26 20.05 -3.81
C ALA A 272 -9.72 20.12 -3.78
N SER A 273 -9.02 19.23 -4.51
CA SER A 273 -7.57 19.25 -4.62
C SER A 273 -7.05 20.53 -5.27
N ILE A 274 -7.69 21.04 -6.34
CA ILE A 274 -7.30 22.31 -6.98
C ILE A 274 -7.45 23.47 -6.00
N VAL A 275 -8.55 23.52 -5.26
CA VAL A 275 -8.80 24.58 -4.28
C VAL A 275 -7.75 24.58 -3.17
N PHE A 276 -7.36 23.40 -2.67
CA PHE A 276 -6.33 23.29 -1.62
C PHE A 276 -4.89 23.51 -2.13
N LEU A 277 -4.65 23.42 -3.44
CA LEU A 277 -3.33 23.66 -4.02
C LEU A 277 -2.93 25.16 -3.98
N LEU A 278 -3.91 26.06 -3.98
CA LEU A 278 -3.67 27.50 -3.85
C LEU A 278 -3.11 27.88 -2.48
N PRO A 279 -3.78 27.61 -1.34
CA PRO A 279 -3.24 27.97 -0.02
C PRO A 279 -1.94 27.24 0.28
N ALA A 280 -1.77 25.99 -0.17
CA ALA A 280 -0.53 25.23 0.06
C ALA A 280 0.72 25.87 -0.58
N ASN A 281 0.56 26.64 -1.66
CA ASN A 281 1.68 27.31 -2.34
C ASN A 281 1.76 28.82 -2.05
N LEU A 282 0.64 29.46 -1.67
CA LEU A 282 0.57 30.89 -1.42
C LEU A 282 0.82 31.25 0.05
N LEU A 283 0.51 30.34 0.98
CA LEU A 283 0.83 30.58 2.39
C LEU A 283 2.35 30.48 2.58
N PRO A 284 2.95 31.46 3.30
CA PRO A 284 4.37 31.40 3.61
C PRO A 284 4.65 30.14 4.43
N ILE A 285 5.75 29.47 4.10
CA ILE A 285 6.33 28.43 4.94
C ILE A 285 6.92 29.17 6.14
N SER A 286 6.17 29.25 7.23
CA SER A 286 6.59 29.81 8.52
C SER A 286 7.53 28.89 9.25
#